data_AF-A0A452YZR5-F1
#
_entry.id   AF-A0A452YZR5-F1
#
_cell.length_a   1.000
_cell.length_b   1.000
_cell.length_c   1.000
_cell.angle_alpha   90.00
_cell.angle_beta   90.00
_cell.angle_gamma   90.00
#
_symmetry.space_group_name_H-M   'P 1'
#
loop_
_entity.id
_entity.type
_entity.pdbx_description
1 polymer ?
#
loop_
_entity_poly.entity_id
_entity_poly.type
_entity_poly.pdbx_seq_one_letter_code
_entity_poly.pdbx_strand_id
1 'polypeptide(L)'
;LFDYISDDVPNERNTIVYKLHVSCEKGSQRLTVKSGQLEWLPEGSQLTMASPAQSGDNQRTYTSFGQSQQNTSERPLGVKYNDITIARLGPGQAIELEAHAVKGVGKVHAKWSPVATAWYRMLPEGCSSQRN
;
A
#
# COMPACT_ATOMS: atom_id res chain seq x y z
N LEU A 1 13.04 11.17 2.96
CA LEU A 1 12.20 10.61 4.05
C LEU A 1 10.78 11.10 3.82
N PHE A 2 9.75 10.25 3.96
CA PHE A 2 8.35 10.62 3.73
C PHE A 2 7.72 11.35 4.94
N ASP A 3 6.83 12.30 4.65
CA ASP A 3 6.14 13.15 5.61
C ASP A 3 4.76 12.59 6.00
N TYR A 4 4.19 13.09 7.10
CA TYR A 4 2.80 12.82 7.47
C TYR A 4 1.86 13.71 6.63
N ILE A 5 0.63 13.26 6.40
CA ILE A 5 -0.39 14.07 5.73
C ILE A 5 -0.90 15.15 6.70
N SER A 6 -0.79 16.44 6.33
CA SER A 6 -1.19 17.58 7.15
C SER A 6 -2.54 18.17 6.74
N ASP A 7 -2.73 18.38 5.44
CA ASP A 7 -3.85 19.17 4.90
C ASP A 7 -4.78 18.33 4.00
N ASP A 8 -4.77 17.01 4.18
CA ASP A 8 -5.54 16.04 3.40
C ASP A 8 -5.30 16.09 1.88
N VAL A 9 -4.19 16.70 1.45
CA VAL A 9 -3.74 16.74 0.06
C VAL A 9 -2.62 15.71 -0.14
N PRO A 10 -2.87 14.62 -0.89
CA PRO A 10 -1.82 13.69 -1.29
C PRO A 10 -0.82 14.36 -2.24
N ASN A 11 0.47 14.25 -1.95
CA ASN A 11 1.58 14.77 -2.74
C ASN A 11 2.74 13.78 -2.81
N GLU A 12 3.79 14.12 -3.57
CA GLU A 12 4.95 13.25 -3.81
C GLU A 12 5.82 13.00 -2.57
N ARG A 13 5.64 13.73 -1.47
CA ARG A 13 6.40 13.55 -0.22
C ARG A 13 5.64 12.82 0.87
N ASN A 14 4.32 12.74 0.78
CA ASN A 14 3.47 12.16 1.83
C ASN A 14 2.73 10.88 1.40
N THR A 15 2.59 10.63 0.09
CA THR A 15 1.78 9.53 -0.45
C THR A 15 2.55 8.74 -1.49
N ILE A 16 2.43 7.42 -1.44
CA ILE A 16 2.89 6.51 -2.48
C ILE A 16 1.67 5.87 -3.13
N VAL A 17 1.59 5.89 -4.46
CA VAL A 17 0.44 5.35 -5.20
C VAL A 17 0.79 4.00 -5.80
N TYR A 18 -0.09 3.03 -5.61
CA TYR A 18 -0.04 1.73 -6.28
C TYR A 18 -1.29 1.51 -7.13
N LYS A 19 -1.13 0.89 -8.29
CA LYS A 19 -2.23 0.50 -9.18
C LYS A 19 -2.38 -1.01 -9.19
N LEU A 20 -3.62 -1.46 -9.21
CA LEU A 20 -3.97 -2.86 -9.47
C LEU A 20 -5.00 -2.89 -10.59
N HIS A 21 -4.61 -3.44 -11.74
CA HIS A 21 -5.50 -3.66 -12.86
C HIS A 21 -5.41 -5.11 -13.31
N VAL A 22 -6.44 -5.89 -12.98
CA VAL A 22 -6.48 -7.33 -13.28
C VAL A 22 -7.88 -7.72 -13.74
N SER A 23 -7.98 -8.42 -14.87
CA SER A 23 -9.22 -8.93 -15.42
C SER A 23 -9.17 -10.45 -15.59
N CYS A 24 -10.29 -11.12 -15.35
CA CYS A 24 -10.46 -12.54 -15.60
C CYS A 24 -11.37 -12.71 -16.82
N GLU A 25 -10.84 -13.25 -17.91
CA GLU A 25 -11.59 -13.41 -19.15
C GLU A 25 -12.75 -14.41 -19.03
N LYS A 26 -13.79 -14.23 -19.85
CA LYS A 26 -14.93 -15.16 -19.89
C LYS A 26 -14.44 -16.52 -20.43
N GLY A 27 -14.71 -17.59 -19.67
CA GLY A 27 -14.28 -18.95 -20.02
C GLY A 27 -12.94 -19.38 -19.42
N SER A 28 -12.22 -18.48 -18.74
CA SER A 28 -11.01 -18.84 -17.99
C SER A 28 -11.34 -19.50 -16.64
N GLN A 29 -10.34 -20.14 -16.02
CA GLN A 29 -10.46 -20.57 -14.63
C GLN A 29 -10.45 -19.36 -13.68
N ARG A 30 -10.87 -19.59 -12.43
CA ARG A 30 -10.84 -18.55 -11.39
C ARG A 30 -9.41 -18.01 -11.21
N LEU A 31 -9.25 -16.71 -11.34
CA LEU A 31 -7.97 -16.02 -11.20
C LEU A 31 -7.75 -15.63 -9.74
N THR A 32 -6.57 -15.92 -9.20
CA THR A 32 -6.19 -15.47 -7.85
C THR A 32 -5.31 -14.24 -7.98
N VAL A 33 -5.80 -13.12 -7.49
CA VAL A 33 -5.11 -11.83 -7.49
C VAL A 33 -4.17 -11.77 -6.30
N LYS A 34 -2.89 -11.48 -6.56
CA LYS A 34 -1.82 -11.47 -5.55
C LYS A 34 -1.25 -10.06 -5.38
N SER A 35 -0.68 -9.79 -4.21
CA SER A 35 -0.02 -8.52 -3.88
C SER A 35 1.14 -8.17 -4.79
N GLY A 36 1.84 -9.16 -5.37
CA GLY A 36 2.90 -8.91 -6.34
C GLY A 36 2.42 -8.29 -7.67
N GLN A 37 1.10 -8.22 -7.92
CA GLN A 37 0.53 -7.57 -9.09
C GLN A 37 0.26 -6.07 -8.89
N LEU A 38 0.58 -5.53 -7.71
CA LEU A 38 0.52 -4.09 -7.45
C LEU A 38 1.70 -3.39 -8.10
N GLU A 39 1.41 -2.46 -8.99
CA GLU A 39 2.41 -1.64 -9.69
C GLU A 39 2.53 -0.29 -9.01
N TRP A 40 3.75 0.13 -8.69
CA TRP A 40 3.99 1.47 -8.14
C TRP A 40 3.93 2.53 -9.25
N LEU A 41 3.23 3.63 -8.97
CA LEU A 41 3.09 4.78 -9.84
C LEU A 41 3.93 5.97 -9.31
N PRO A 42 5.10 6.27 -9.91
CA PRO A 42 5.99 7.33 -9.43
C PRO A 42 5.46 8.75 -9.68
N GLU A 43 4.55 8.91 -10.66
CA GLU A 43 3.93 10.19 -11.04
C GLU A 43 2.62 10.47 -10.28
N GLY A 44 2.21 9.57 -9.39
CA GLY A 44 0.96 9.70 -8.64
C GLY A 44 -0.23 9.00 -9.30
N SER A 45 -1.43 9.40 -8.89
CA SER A 45 -2.71 8.82 -9.31
C SER A 45 -3.01 9.12 -10.78
N GLN A 46 -3.41 8.08 -11.52
CA GLN A 46 -3.90 8.20 -12.90
C GLN A 46 -5.42 8.33 -12.95
N LEU A 47 -6.12 8.03 -11.84
CA LEU A 47 -7.57 8.18 -11.75
C LEU A 47 -7.96 9.65 -11.60
N THR A 48 -8.95 10.06 -12.39
CA THR A 48 -9.48 11.43 -12.43
C THR A 48 -10.60 11.61 -11.40
N MET A 49 -10.59 12.73 -10.67
CA MET A 49 -11.63 13.06 -9.69
C MET A 49 -12.93 13.60 -10.33
N ALA A 50 -12.85 14.13 -11.55
CA ALA A 50 -13.99 14.71 -12.26
C ALA A 50 -14.77 13.69 -13.09
N SER A 51 -16.10 13.78 -13.05
CA SER A 51 -16.98 13.13 -14.02
C SER A 51 -16.68 13.67 -15.44
N PRO A 52 -16.71 12.84 -16.51
CA PRO A 52 -16.35 13.25 -17.87
C PRO A 52 -17.24 14.37 -18.49
N ALA A 53 -18.22 14.90 -17.76
CA ALA A 53 -19.12 15.96 -18.20
C ALA A 53 -18.58 17.40 -18.04
N GLN A 54 -17.44 17.63 -17.37
CA GLN A 54 -16.86 18.97 -17.20
C GLN A 54 -15.63 19.17 -18.10
N SER A 55 -15.90 19.40 -19.39
CA SER A 55 -14.95 19.49 -20.50
C SER A 55 -14.15 20.82 -20.55
N GLY A 56 -13.64 21.33 -19.44
CA GLY A 56 -12.93 22.62 -19.47
C GLY A 56 -11.82 22.84 -18.45
N ASP A 57 -11.63 21.94 -17.48
CA ASP A 57 -10.64 22.14 -16.42
C ASP A 57 -9.58 21.05 -16.49
N ASN A 58 -8.33 21.41 -16.24
CA ASN A 58 -7.19 20.50 -16.31
C ASN A 58 -7.49 19.24 -15.49
N GLN A 59 -7.36 18.05 -16.10
CA GLN A 59 -7.72 16.76 -15.52
C GLN A 59 -7.14 16.60 -14.11
N ARG A 60 -7.96 16.87 -13.08
CA ARG A 60 -7.52 16.84 -11.69
C ARG A 60 -7.56 15.40 -11.19
N THR A 61 -6.38 14.83 -10.94
CA THR A 61 -6.23 13.48 -10.36
C THR A 61 -6.33 13.53 -8.84
N TYR A 62 -6.40 12.36 -8.19
CA TYR A 62 -6.52 12.27 -6.73
C TYR A 62 -5.24 12.67 -5.97
N THR A 63 -4.14 12.96 -6.66
CA THR A 63 -2.86 13.35 -6.05
C THR A 63 -2.26 14.55 -6.76
N SER A 64 -1.70 15.49 -6.01
CA SER A 64 -1.02 16.68 -6.53
C SER A 64 0.49 16.47 -6.52
N PHE A 65 1.03 15.73 -7.49
CA PHE A 65 2.46 15.46 -7.58
C PHE A 65 3.15 16.56 -8.40
N GLY A 66 4.08 17.28 -7.79
CA GLY A 66 4.91 18.27 -8.48
C GLY A 66 6.18 17.69 -9.11
N GLN A 67 6.59 16.50 -8.66
CA GLN A 67 7.81 15.84 -9.08
C GLN A 67 7.66 14.31 -9.01
N SER A 68 8.29 13.62 -9.96
CA SER A 68 8.39 12.15 -9.96
C SER A 68 9.09 11.60 -8.73
N GLN A 69 8.55 10.52 -8.17
CA GLN A 69 9.17 9.77 -7.08
C GLN A 69 10.30 8.82 -7.53
N GLN A 70 10.60 8.72 -8.83
CA GLN A 70 11.54 7.72 -9.38
C GLN A 70 12.95 7.79 -8.77
N ASN A 71 13.40 9.00 -8.39
CA ASN A 71 14.73 9.23 -7.81
C ASN A 71 14.74 9.33 -6.27
N THR A 72 13.61 9.08 -5.60
CA THR A 72 13.49 9.31 -4.15
C THR A 72 14.08 8.20 -3.28
N SER A 73 14.33 7.02 -3.86
CA SER A 73 14.73 5.82 -3.12
C SER A 73 15.76 5.00 -3.89
N GLU A 74 16.86 4.62 -3.23
CA GLU A 74 17.86 3.69 -3.80
C GLU A 74 17.34 2.26 -3.98
N ARG A 75 16.22 1.94 -3.30
CA ARG A 75 15.53 0.65 -3.43
C ARG A 75 14.18 0.86 -4.12
N PRO A 76 13.80 -0.03 -5.05
CA PRO A 76 12.49 0.05 -5.70
C PRO A 76 11.39 -0.10 -4.65
N LEU A 77 10.42 0.81 -4.70
CA LEU A 77 9.21 0.73 -3.89
C LEU A 77 8.38 -0.47 -4.35
N GLY A 78 7.88 -1.24 -3.40
CA GLY A 78 7.14 -2.47 -3.68
C GLY A 78 6.58 -3.11 -2.42
N VAL A 79 5.72 -4.10 -2.62
CA VAL A 79 5.17 -4.87 -1.51
C VAL A 79 6.25 -5.75 -0.88
N LYS A 80 6.18 -5.93 0.45
CA LYS A 80 7.15 -6.78 1.17
C LYS A 80 7.02 -8.26 0.81
N TYR A 81 5.78 -8.71 0.59
CA TYR A 81 5.44 -10.08 0.27
C TYR A 81 4.61 -10.08 -1.01
N ASN A 82 5.06 -10.84 -2.02
CA ASN A 82 4.42 -10.89 -3.34
C ASN A 82 3.29 -11.92 -3.42
N ASP A 83 3.20 -12.82 -2.43
CA ASP A 83 2.29 -13.98 -2.44
C ASP A 83 1.12 -13.84 -1.46
N ILE A 84 0.73 -12.60 -1.15
CA ILE A 84 -0.49 -12.36 -0.36
C ILE A 84 -1.67 -12.36 -1.32
N THR A 85 -2.64 -13.24 -1.10
CA THR A 85 -3.88 -13.24 -1.89
C THR A 85 -4.74 -12.02 -1.51
N ILE A 86 -5.04 -11.17 -2.49
CA ILE A 86 -5.91 -10.00 -2.33
C ILE A 86 -7.36 -10.39 -2.61
N ALA A 87 -7.61 -11.07 -3.74
CA ALA A 87 -8.94 -11.43 -4.19
C ALA A 87 -8.92 -12.68 -5.07
N ARG A 88 -10.08 -13.33 -5.22
CA ARG A 88 -10.30 -14.40 -6.20
C ARG A 88 -11.39 -13.96 -7.17
N LEU A 89 -11.05 -13.86 -8.44
CA LEU A 89 -11.94 -13.42 -9.51
C LEU A 89 -12.52 -14.63 -10.25
N GLY A 90 -13.82 -14.55 -10.50
CA GLY A 90 -14.53 -15.43 -11.43
C GLY A 90 -14.46 -14.92 -12.87
N PRO A 91 -14.84 -15.76 -13.84
CA PRO A 91 -14.83 -15.41 -15.26
C PRO A 91 -15.71 -14.19 -15.53
N GLY A 92 -15.15 -13.19 -16.22
CA GLY A 92 -15.82 -11.92 -16.52
C GLY A 92 -15.72 -10.86 -15.43
N GLN A 93 -15.06 -11.12 -14.30
CA GLN A 93 -14.81 -10.11 -13.26
C GLN A 93 -13.47 -9.42 -13.49
N ALA A 94 -13.40 -8.14 -13.15
CA ALA A 94 -12.18 -7.35 -13.18
C ALA A 94 -12.08 -6.46 -11.93
N ILE A 95 -10.85 -6.12 -11.56
CA ILE A 95 -10.51 -5.14 -10.53
C ILE A 95 -9.65 -4.08 -11.19
N GLU A 96 -10.07 -2.83 -11.05
CA GLU A 96 -9.28 -1.64 -11.34
C GLU A 96 -9.35 -0.75 -10.10
N LEU A 97 -8.20 -0.54 -9.45
CA LEU A 97 -8.09 0.34 -8.29
C LEU A 97 -6.72 1.00 -8.20
N GLU A 98 -6.70 2.12 -7.49
CA GLU A 98 -5.48 2.75 -7.00
C GLU A 98 -5.50 2.77 -5.47
N ALA A 99 -4.37 2.43 -4.85
CA ALA A 99 -4.17 2.40 -3.42
C ALA A 99 -3.16 3.47 -3.02
N HIS A 100 -3.56 4.37 -2.11
CA HIS A 100 -2.73 5.45 -1.62
C HIS A 100 -2.14 5.08 -0.25
N ALA A 101 -0.84 4.79 -0.23
CA ALA A 101 -0.11 4.48 0.97
C ALA A 101 0.41 5.76 1.62
N VAL A 102 -0.06 6.02 2.84
CA VAL A 102 0.35 7.18 3.65
C VAL A 102 1.09 6.73 4.91
N LYS A 103 2.01 7.57 5.35
CA LYS A 103 2.70 7.40 6.64
C LYS A 103 1.70 7.54 7.79
N GLY A 104 1.75 6.63 8.74
CA GLY A 104 0.91 6.68 9.95
C GLY A 104 1.56 6.00 11.14
N VAL A 105 0.84 5.98 12.26
CA VAL A 105 1.36 5.52 13.55
C VAL A 105 0.55 4.33 14.05
N GLY A 106 1.21 3.27 14.51
CA GLY A 106 0.57 2.04 15.01
C GLY A 106 -0.44 2.27 16.15
N LYS A 107 -0.27 3.36 16.92
CA LYS A 107 -1.25 3.82 17.94
C LYS A 107 -2.62 4.14 17.33
N VAL A 108 -2.66 4.66 16.10
CA VAL A 108 -3.89 5.03 15.40
C VAL A 108 -4.55 3.81 14.77
N HIS A 109 -3.76 2.92 14.16
CA HIS A 109 -4.29 1.70 13.53
C HIS A 109 -3.23 0.61 13.43
N ALA A 110 -3.63 -0.65 13.67
CA ALA A 110 -2.74 -1.81 13.67
C ALA A 110 -1.97 -2.02 12.34
N LYS A 111 -2.54 -1.60 11.20
CA LYS A 111 -1.88 -1.63 9.87
C LYS A 111 -0.54 -0.87 9.82
N TRP A 112 -0.36 0.12 10.70
CA TRP A 112 0.88 0.90 10.83
C TRP A 112 1.79 0.38 11.95
N SER A 113 1.45 -0.74 12.59
CA SER A 113 2.38 -1.41 13.49
C SER A 113 3.53 -2.02 12.68
N PRO A 114 4.78 -1.64 12.92
CA PRO A 114 5.93 -2.23 12.22
C PRO A 114 6.27 -3.63 12.73
N VAL A 115 5.68 -4.05 13.85
CA VAL A 115 5.92 -5.34 14.52
C VAL A 115 4.64 -6.16 14.59
N ALA A 116 4.77 -7.47 14.36
CA ALA A 116 3.67 -8.43 14.55
C ALA A 116 3.44 -8.71 16.05
N THR A 117 4.52 -9.02 16.78
CA THR A 117 4.49 -9.16 18.24
C THR A 117 5.85 -8.78 18.79
N ALA A 118 5.86 -7.88 19.77
CA ALA A 118 7.05 -7.54 20.54
C ALA A 118 6.71 -7.73 22.02
N TRP A 119 7.48 -8.56 22.71
CA TRP A 119 7.32 -8.82 24.13
C TRP A 119 8.69 -9.09 24.75
N TYR A 120 8.81 -8.84 26.04
CA TYR A 120 9.98 -9.20 26.83
C TYR A 120 9.53 -10.06 28.01
N ARG A 121 10.44 -10.90 28.52
CA ARG A 121 10.29 -11.56 29.82
C ARG A 121 11.52 -11.30 30.67
N MET A 122 11.31 -11.17 31.96
CA MET A 122 12.41 -11.15 32.91
C MET A 122 13.03 -12.55 33.00
N LEU A 123 14.34 -12.60 33.25
CA LEU A 123 15.03 -13.85 33.52
C LEU A 123 14.54 -14.40 34.87
N PRO A 124 14.02 -15.63 34.94
CA PRO A 124 13.62 -16.21 36.21
C PRO A 124 14.85 -16.54 37.06
N GLU A 125 14.84 -16.13 38.32
CA GLU A 125 15.86 -16.51 39.30
C GLU A 125 15.59 -17.95 39.77
N GLY A 126 16.43 -18.89 39.33
CA GLY A 126 16.41 -20.26 39.82
C GLY A 126 17.13 -20.34 41.16
N CYS A 127 16.41 -20.63 42.25
CA CYS A 127 17.01 -20.90 43.54
C CYS A 127 17.73 -22.26 43.46
N SER A 128 19.05 -22.25 43.24
CA SER A 128 19.88 -23.46 43.33
C SER A 128 20.05 -23.83 44.80
N SER A 129 19.15 -24.65 45.32
CA SER A 129 19.39 -25.36 46.58
C SER A 129 20.55 -26.33 46.37
N GLN A 130 21.76 -25.91 46.75
CA GLN A 130 22.87 -26.84 46.92
C GLN A 130 22.54 -27.73 48.12
N ARG A 131 22.27 -29.02 47.84
CA ARG A 131 22.22 -30.06 48.86
C ARG A 131 23.66 -30.37 49.27
N ASN A 132 24.01 -30.02 50.52
CA ASN A 132 25.15 -30.60 51.24
C ASN A 132 24.82 -32.03 51.69
#